data_AF-A0A3Q8CSP6-F1
#
_entry.id   AF-A0A3Q8CSP6-F1
#
_cell.length_a   1.000
_cell.length_b   1.000
_cell.length_c   1.000
_cell.angle_alpha   90.00
_cell.angle_beta   90.00
_cell.angle_gamma   90.00
#
_symmetry.space_group_name_H-M   'P 1'
#
loop_
_entity.id
_entity.type
_entity.pdbx_description
1 polymer ?
#
loop_
_entity_poly.entity_id
_entity_poly.type
_entity_poly.pdbx_seq_one_letter_code
_entity_poly.pdbx_strand_id
1 'polypeptide(L)'
;MEREILTAKVTNINNDEQFNIHINGKAKQNEVEFVLVRSMYMLLTHYTKTNHIPFERVLREYSEAIAVQIGAMHDNEMRAMIHEDTD
;
A
#
# COMPACT_ATOMS: atom_id res chain seq x y z
N MET A 1 25.96 13.23 -10.74
CA MET A 1 24.50 13.05 -10.77
C MET A 1 24.07 12.58 -9.39
N GLU A 2 23.47 13.47 -8.60
CA GLU A 2 22.81 13.07 -7.36
C GLU A 2 21.59 12.22 -7.71
N ARG A 3 21.51 11.01 -7.15
CA ARG A 3 20.32 10.17 -7.28
C ARG A 3 19.24 10.78 -6.39
N GLU A 4 18.14 11.20 -6.99
CA GLU A 4 16.97 11.71 -6.28
C GLU A 4 16.45 10.60 -5.36
N ILE A 5 16.63 10.77 -4.06
CA ILE A 5 16.18 9.79 -3.06
C ILE A 5 14.66 9.88 -3.02
N LEU A 6 13.99 8.83 -3.51
CA LEU A 6 12.55 8.67 -3.48
C LEU A 6 12.05 8.82 -2.04
N THR A 7 11.25 9.86 -1.81
CA THR A 7 10.75 10.21 -0.49
C THR A 7 9.23 10.17 -0.52
N ALA A 8 8.64 9.27 0.27
CA ALA A 8 7.23 9.35 0.61
C ALA A 8 7.04 10.58 1.51
N LYS A 9 6.45 11.65 0.98
CA LYS A 9 6.03 12.80 1.80
C LYS A 9 4.58 12.60 2.21
N VAL A 10 4.38 12.39 3.51
CA VAL A 10 3.07 12.50 4.14
C VAL A 10 2.70 13.97 4.12
N THR A 11 1.75 14.35 3.26
CA THR A 11 1.37 15.75 3.05
C THR A 11 0.27 16.20 4.01
N ASN A 12 -0.55 15.29 4.53
CA ASN A 12 -1.58 15.62 5.51
C ASN A 12 -2.17 14.35 6.17
N ILE A 13 -2.35 14.36 7.49
CA ILE A 13 -3.17 13.36 8.21
C ILE A 13 -4.27 14.17 8.91
N ASN A 14 -5.38 14.37 8.21
CA ASN A 14 -6.55 15.11 8.67
C ASN A 14 -7.64 14.10 9.05
N ASN A 15 -8.74 14.59 9.65
CA ASN A 15 -9.90 13.76 10.01
C ASN A 15 -10.53 12.98 8.83
N ASP A 16 -10.20 13.34 7.59
CA ASP A 16 -10.43 12.55 6.37
C ASP A 16 -9.09 11.95 5.90
N GLU A 17 -8.59 10.93 6.61
CA GLU A 17 -7.22 10.40 6.50
C GLU A 17 -6.83 9.97 5.07
N GLN A 18 -6.23 10.87 4.29
CA GLN A 18 -5.71 10.57 2.96
C GLN A 18 -4.21 10.31 2.98
N PHE A 19 -3.81 9.10 2.59
CA PHE A 19 -2.41 8.72 2.47
C PHE A 19 -1.93 8.85 1.02
N ASN A 20 -1.30 9.98 0.69
CA ASN A 20 -0.84 10.27 -0.68
C ASN A 20 0.58 9.74 -0.93
N ILE A 21 0.71 8.78 -1.86
CA ILE A 21 2.00 8.27 -2.35
C ILE A 21 2.25 8.81 -3.75
N HIS A 22 3.33 9.55 -3.92
CA HIS A 22 3.78 9.97 -5.25
C HIS A 22 4.84 9.00 -5.77
N ILE A 23 4.53 8.31 -6.88
CA ILE A 23 5.46 7.41 -7.58
C ILE A 23 5.83 8.07 -8.90
N ASN A 24 7.13 8.27 -9.13
CA ASN A 24 7.65 8.74 -10.41
C ASN A 24 7.50 7.60 -11.44
N GLY A 25 6.98 7.89 -12.64
CA GLY A 25 6.82 6.90 -13.72
C GLY A 25 8.12 6.25 -14.22
N LYS A 26 9.29 6.74 -13.76
CA LYS A 26 10.62 6.13 -14.02
C LYS A 26 11.15 5.28 -12.85
N ALA A 27 10.41 5.16 -11.76
CA ALA A 27 10.83 4.40 -10.59
C ALA A 27 10.97 2.91 -10.94
N LYS A 28 12.03 2.29 -10.42
CA LYS A 28 12.19 0.83 -10.54
C LYS A 28 11.23 0.13 -9.60
N GLN A 29 10.83 -1.09 -9.95
CA GLN A 29 9.91 -1.90 -9.15
C GLN A 29 10.33 -2.00 -7.68
N ASN A 30 11.60 -2.29 -7.40
CA ASN A 30 12.12 -2.42 -6.03
C ASN A 30 12.05 -1.11 -5.23
N GLU A 31 12.13 0.04 -5.91
CA GLU A 31 12.00 1.35 -5.26
C GLU A 31 10.55 1.65 -4.90
N VAL A 32 9.62 1.26 -5.77
CA VAL A 32 8.18 1.33 -5.51
C VAL A 32 7.80 0.41 -4.34
N GLU A 33 8.28 -0.83 -4.35
CA GLU A 33 8.08 -1.79 -3.25
C GLU A 33 8.57 -1.23 -1.92
N PHE A 34 9.77 -0.64 -1.89
CA PHE A 34 10.32 -0.01 -0.68
C PHE A 34 9.43 1.13 -0.16
N VAL A 35 8.98 2.02 -1.04
CA VAL A 35 8.11 3.15 -0.68
C VAL A 35 6.76 2.66 -0.15
N LEU A 36 6.17 1.63 -0.77
CA LEU A 36 4.92 1.03 -0.32
C LEU A 36 5.09 0.40 1.07
N VAL A 37 6.10 -0.45 1.28
CA VAL A 37 6.34 -1.10 2.58
C VAL A 37 6.52 -0.06 3.69
N ARG A 38 7.32 0.99 3.44
CA ARG A 38 7.56 2.04 4.44
C ARG A 38 6.29 2.85 4.75
N SER A 39 5.48 3.09 3.74
CA SER A 39 4.19 3.77 3.86
C SER A 39 3.21 2.99 4.74
N MET A 40 3.07 1.68 4.47
CA MET A 40 2.22 0.79 5.26
C MET A 40 2.68 0.70 6.71
N TYR A 41 3.98 0.63 6.94
CA TYR A 41 4.54 0.63 8.28
C TYR A 41 4.19 1.92 9.05
N MET A 42 4.27 3.08 8.41
CA MET A 42 3.91 4.36 9.02
C MET A 42 2.42 4.44 9.36
N LEU A 43 1.55 3.99 8.45
CA LEU A 43 0.10 3.92 8.67
C LEU A 43 -0.26 3.03 9.85
N LEU A 44 0.29 1.81 9.88
CA LEU A 44 0.09 0.87 10.98
C LEU A 44 0.58 1.44 12.31
N THR A 45 1.76 2.08 12.30
CA THR A 45 2.32 2.72 13.50
C THR A 45 1.46 3.87 14.00
N HIS A 46 0.86 4.65 13.10
CA HIS A 46 -0.06 5.71 13.48
C HIS A 46 -1.32 5.13 14.11
N TYR A 47 -1.95 4.17 13.43
CA TYR A 47 -3.16 3.50 13.91
C TYR A 47 -2.98 2.84 15.28
N THR A 48 -1.87 2.14 15.50
CA THR A 48 -1.60 1.46 16.78
C THR A 48 -1.42 2.44 17.92
N LYS A 49 -0.74 3.56 17.68
CA LYS A 49 -0.56 4.64 18.67
C LYS A 49 -1.88 5.33 19.00
N THR A 50 -2.68 5.67 17.99
CA THR A 50 -3.97 6.34 18.19
C THR A 50 -4.96 5.45 18.96
N ASN A 51 -5.01 4.15 18.62
CA ASN A 51 -5.99 3.23 19.18
C ASN A 51 -5.48 2.41 20.37
N HIS A 52 -4.23 2.60 20.79
CA HIS A 52 -3.60 1.89 21.91
C HIS A 52 -3.61 0.35 21.75
N ILE A 53 -3.40 -0.13 20.52
CA ILE A 53 -3.38 -1.55 20.17
C ILE A 53 -1.93 -2.01 19.94
N PRO A 54 -1.52 -3.22 20.39
CA PRO A 54 -0.20 -3.75 20.08
C PRO A 54 0.08 -3.83 18.58
N PHE A 55 1.28 -3.41 18.17
CA PHE A 55 1.66 -3.33 16.76
C PHE A 55 1.60 -4.69 16.06
N GLU A 56 2.03 -5.75 16.74
CA GLU A 56 2.07 -7.12 16.22
C GLU A 56 0.67 -7.66 15.92
N ARG A 57 -0.33 -7.21 16.69
CA ARG A 57 -1.73 -7.57 16.47
C ARG A 57 -2.26 -6.91 15.21
N VAL A 58 -2.09 -5.59 15.09
CA VAL A 58 -2.57 -4.84 13.93
C VAL A 58 -1.83 -5.29 12.67
N LEU A 59 -0.52 -5.53 12.74
CA LEU A 59 0.25 -6.05 11.61
C LEU A 59 -0.32 -7.36 11.07
N ARG A 60 -0.71 -8.29 11.95
CA ARG A 60 -1.32 -9.57 11.56
C ARG A 60 -2.67 -9.36 10.88
N GLU A 61 -3.59 -8.66 11.54
CA GLU A 61 -4.94 -8.40 11.02
C GLU A 61 -4.87 -7.68 9.66
N TYR A 62 -3.94 -6.74 9.52
CA TYR A 62 -3.74 -6.01 8.28
C TYR A 62 -3.11 -6.87 7.17
N SER A 63 -2.19 -7.77 7.51
CA SER A 63 -1.57 -8.68 6.54
C SER A 63 -2.59 -9.68 5.98
N GLU A 64 -3.49 -10.18 6.83
CA GLU A 64 -4.60 -11.02 6.43
C GLU A 64 -5.56 -10.27 5.49
N ALA A 65 -5.92 -9.03 5.82
CA ALA A 65 -6.77 -8.19 4.98
C ALA A 65 -6.16 -7.89 3.61
N ILE A 66 -4.86 -7.55 3.55
CA ILE A 66 -4.13 -7.35 2.28
C ILE A 66 -4.18 -8.64 1.45
N ALA A 67 -3.89 -9.80 2.04
CA ALA A 67 -3.85 -11.06 1.31
C ALA A 67 -5.20 -11.39 0.65
N VAL A 68 -6.31 -11.14 1.37
CA VAL A 68 -7.67 -11.30 0.82
C VAL A 68 -7.92 -10.34 -0.35
N GLN A 69 -7.52 -9.07 -0.22
CA GLN A 69 -7.69 -8.09 -1.30
C GLN A 69 -6.87 -8.43 -2.54
N ILE A 70 -5.62 -8.87 -2.38
CA ILE A 70 -4.78 -9.35 -3.50
C ILE A 70 -5.44 -10.54 -4.20
N GLY A 71 -5.95 -11.51 -3.44
CA GLY A 71 -6.68 -12.66 -4.00
C GLY A 71 -7.91 -12.21 -4.79
N ALA A 72 -8.72 -11.31 -4.24
CA ALA A 72 -9.90 -10.78 -4.93
C ALA A 72 -9.55 -10.00 -6.21
N MET A 73 -8.47 -9.23 -6.21
CA MET A 73 -7.98 -8.54 -7.40
C MET A 73 -7.56 -9.51 -8.49
N HIS A 74 -6.77 -10.53 -8.14
CA HIS A 74 -6.34 -11.57 -9.07
C HIS A 74 -7.54 -12.32 -9.68
N ASP A 75 -8.54 -12.67 -8.86
CA ASP A 75 -9.77 -13.31 -9.33
C ASP A 75 -10.55 -12.42 -10.30
N ASN A 76 -10.61 -11.12 -10.05
CA ASN A 76 -11.27 -10.15 -10.92
C ASN A 76 -10.52 -9.96 -12.25
N GLU A 77 -9.19 -9.91 -12.22
CA GLU A 77 -8.35 -9.85 -13.42
C GLU A 77 -8.55 -11.09 -14.29
N MET A 78 -8.53 -12.30 -13.71
CA MET A 78 -8.80 -13.53 -14.45
C MET A 78 -10.21 -13.54 -15.06
N ARG A 79 -11.23 -13.05 -14.35
CA ARG A 79 -12.60 -12.95 -14.89
C ARG A 79 -12.69 -11.99 -16.06
N ALA A 80 -11.97 -10.86 -16.02
CA ALA A 80 -11.93 -9.90 -17.11
C ALA A 80 -11.28 -10.50 -18.36
N MET A 81 -10.17 -11.23 -18.21
CA MET A 81 -9.50 -11.90 -19.33
C MET A 81 -10.38 -12.97 -20.00
N ILE A 82 -11.13 -13.75 -19.22
CA ILE A 82 -12.07 -14.74 -19.76
C ILE A 82 -13.20 -14.07 -20.58
N HIS A 83 -13.63 -12.86 -20.21
CA HIS A 83 -14.65 -12.13 -20.95
C HIS A 83 -14.09 -11.48 -22.22
N GLU A 84 -12.83 -11.04 -22.23
CA GLU A 84 -12.18 -10.49 -23.43
C GLU A 84 -11.87 -11.57 -24.49
N ASP A 85 -11.66 -12.83 -24.10
CA ASP A 85 -11.42 -13.96 -25.02
C ASP A 85 -12.71 -14.54 -25.65
N THR A 86 -13.89 -14.02 -25.29
CA THR A 86 -15.19 -14.50 -25.81
C THR A 86 -15.90 -13.52 -26.77
N ASP A 87 -15.28 -12.36 -27.06
CA ASP A 87 -15.70 -11.39 -28.08
C ASP A 87 -14.80 -11.46 -29.33
#